data_AF-A0A396JJ49-F1
#
_entry.id   AF-A0A396JJ49-F1
#
_cell.length_a   1.000
_cell.length_b   1.000
_cell.length_c   1.000
_cell.angle_alpha   90.00
_cell.angle_beta   90.00
_cell.angle_gamma   90.00
#
_symmetry.space_group_name_H-M   'P 1'
#
loop_
_entity.id
_entity.type
_entity.pdbx_description
1 polymer ?
#
loop_
_entity_poly.entity_id
_entity_poly.type
_entity_poly.pdbx_seq_one_letter_code
_entity_poly.pdbx_strand_id
1 'polypeptide(L)'
;MKQIVGEEKESSVNEAPIFEFNQLSTLLLWKLHNLKGFYAGNHTLACPSLRNINVSRCTKLKLFRTLSTTSSNFRDDRHSLLMQQPLFVAEEVIPNLELLRMVHADADMIFQTQNSSALFRKMTIFGLSCYNSEEPRFPYWFLENVHTIETLYVEWSCFKTIFEDKGEISERTHAQIKNLTLNELLEQNVFHNEPY
;
A
#
# COMPACT_ATOMS: atom_id res chain seq x y z
N MET A 1 6.96 -8.21 21.26
CA MET A 1 6.99 -6.82 20.75
C MET A 1 7.96 -6.79 19.57
N LYS A 2 7.57 -6.26 18.40
CA LYS A 2 8.45 -6.07 17.22
C LYS A 2 8.07 -4.72 16.59
N GLN A 3 8.86 -3.69 16.89
CA GLN A 3 8.70 -2.28 16.49
C GLN A 3 10.03 -1.81 15.90
N ILE A 4 10.04 -0.69 15.19
CA ILE A 4 11.27 -0.15 14.59
C ILE A 4 11.93 0.86 15.54
N VAL A 5 11.13 1.64 16.29
CA VAL A 5 11.62 2.65 17.24
C VAL A 5 11.06 2.39 18.65
N GLY A 6 11.92 2.43 19.67
CA GLY A 6 11.56 2.27 21.09
C GLY A 6 11.16 3.59 21.75
N GLU A 7 10.27 3.52 22.74
CA GLU A 7 9.77 4.69 23.49
C GLU A 7 10.78 5.12 24.57
N GLU A 8 11.35 6.32 24.45
CA GLU A 8 12.08 6.98 25.54
C GLU A 8 11.11 7.90 26.30
N LYS A 9 10.99 7.70 27.62
CA LYS A 9 10.10 8.48 28.47
C LYS A 9 10.71 9.85 28.76
N GLU A 10 10.35 10.86 27.98
CA GLU A 10 10.49 12.26 28.40
C GLU A 10 9.19 13.06 28.23
N SER A 11 8.96 13.89 29.24
CA SER A 11 7.72 14.59 29.55
C SER A 11 7.60 15.96 28.88
N SER A 12 6.34 16.34 28.62
CA SER A 12 5.76 17.69 28.42
C SER A 12 6.09 18.44 27.12
N VAL A 13 5.23 18.28 26.10
CA VAL A 13 4.32 19.28 25.46
C VAL A 13 3.34 18.47 24.58
N ASN A 14 2.07 18.87 24.49
CA ASN A 14 0.94 18.17 23.86
C ASN A 14 1.00 18.04 22.32
N GLU A 15 2.15 17.70 21.73
CA GLU A 15 2.25 17.38 20.30
C GLU A 15 2.83 15.99 20.10
N ALA A 16 2.15 15.20 19.25
CA ALA A 16 2.60 13.89 18.82
C ALA A 16 4.02 14.01 18.21
N PRO A 17 5.05 13.31 18.72
CA PRO A 17 6.40 13.48 18.21
C PRO A 17 6.48 13.11 16.73
N ILE A 18 7.23 13.89 15.95
CA ILE A 18 7.39 13.70 14.51
C ILE A 18 8.75 13.03 14.26
N PHE A 19 8.73 11.89 13.57
CA PHE A 19 9.94 11.25 13.07
C PHE A 19 10.21 11.71 11.64
N GLU A 20 11.30 12.46 11.46
CA GLU A 20 11.70 12.98 10.15
C GLU A 20 12.84 12.15 9.54
N PHE A 21 12.56 11.50 8.42
CA PHE A 21 13.55 10.83 7.60
C PHE A 21 13.78 11.60 6.30
N ASN A 22 14.46 12.73 6.43
CA ASN A 22 14.62 13.71 5.35
C ASN A 22 15.35 13.18 4.11
N GLN A 23 16.16 12.12 4.25
CA GLN A 23 16.92 11.51 3.15
C GLN A 23 16.40 10.13 2.74
N LEU A 24 15.37 9.59 3.40
CA LEU A 24 14.86 8.25 3.08
C LEU A 24 14.14 8.28 1.73
N SER A 25 14.75 7.67 0.72
CA SER A 25 14.21 7.60 -0.63
C SER A 25 13.46 6.30 -0.95
N THR A 26 13.77 5.23 -0.22
CA THR A 26 13.21 3.91 -0.46
C THR A 26 12.79 3.25 0.84
N LEU A 27 11.55 2.75 0.88
CA LEU A 27 11.03 1.90 1.94
C LEU A 27 10.74 0.50 1.39
N LEU A 28 11.42 -0.51 1.93
CA LEU A 28 11.29 -1.92 1.53
C LEU A 28 10.93 -2.77 2.74
N LEU A 29 9.75 -3.40 2.72
CA LEU A 29 9.24 -4.20 3.85
C LEU A 29 8.64 -5.52 3.35
N TRP A 30 9.35 -6.63 3.61
CA TRP A 30 8.97 -7.95 3.10
C TRP A 30 8.76 -8.96 4.23
N LYS A 31 7.66 -9.71 4.16
CA LYS A 31 7.34 -10.84 5.06
C LYS A 31 7.33 -10.46 6.55
N LEU A 32 6.90 -9.24 6.88
CA LEU A 32 6.79 -8.76 8.26
C LEU A 32 5.37 -8.99 8.81
N HIS A 33 4.97 -10.25 8.93
CA HIS A 33 3.61 -10.69 9.31
C HIS A 33 3.10 -10.16 10.66
N ASN A 34 4.00 -9.71 11.53
CA ASN A 34 3.66 -9.22 12.87
C ASN A 34 3.90 -7.72 13.06
N LEU A 35 4.44 -7.03 12.05
CA LEU A 35 4.63 -5.59 12.12
C LEU A 35 3.28 -4.88 11.98
N LYS A 36 2.93 -4.04 12.95
CA LYS A 36 1.66 -3.30 12.99
C LYS A 36 1.85 -1.79 12.77
N GLY A 37 3.06 -1.28 13.02
CA GLY A 37 3.43 0.12 12.91
C GLY A 37 4.93 0.30 13.16
N PHE A 38 5.45 1.51 12.95
CA PHE A 38 6.88 1.80 13.10
C PHE A 38 7.27 2.17 14.52
N TYR A 39 6.38 2.86 15.23
CA TYR A 39 6.56 3.39 16.56
C TYR A 39 5.39 3.01 17.46
N ALA A 40 5.64 3.02 18.77
CA ALA A 40 4.60 2.89 19.79
C ALA A 40 3.98 4.26 20.04
N GLY A 41 2.66 4.38 20.07
CA GLY A 41 2.01 5.65 20.44
C GLY A 41 1.56 6.50 19.25
N ASN A 42 1.20 7.75 19.52
CA ASN A 42 0.75 8.71 18.51
C ASN A 42 1.95 9.52 18.02
N HIS A 43 2.58 9.07 16.95
CA HIS A 43 3.65 9.80 16.27
C HIS A 43 3.30 9.98 14.80
N THR A 44 3.95 10.95 14.15
CA THR A 44 3.82 11.18 12.71
C THR A 44 5.15 10.83 12.02
N LEU A 45 5.08 10.30 10.81
CA LEU A 45 6.25 10.00 9.98
C LEU A 45 6.32 11.00 8.82
N ALA A 46 7.44 11.70 8.69
CA ALA A 46 7.70 12.60 7.55
C ALA A 46 8.89 12.08 6.73
N CYS A 47 8.63 11.77 5.45
CA CYS A 47 9.63 11.24 4.52
C CYS A 47 9.62 12.05 3.21
N PRO A 48 10.09 13.31 3.19
CA PRO A 48 9.96 14.19 2.02
C PRO A 48 10.74 13.70 0.77
N SER A 49 11.79 12.91 0.97
CA SER A 49 12.61 12.35 -0.11
C SER A 49 12.10 11.01 -0.64
N LEU A 50 11.00 10.47 -0.11
CA LEU A 50 10.51 9.14 -0.48
C LEU A 50 10.08 9.11 -1.96
N ARG A 51 10.56 8.10 -2.68
CA ARG A 51 10.25 7.83 -4.10
C ARG A 51 9.79 6.40 -4.33
N ASN A 52 10.23 5.47 -3.49
CA ASN A 52 9.96 4.06 -3.68
C ASN A 52 9.36 3.45 -2.42
N ILE A 53 8.20 2.81 -2.56
CA ILE A 53 7.57 2.02 -1.51
C ILE A 53 7.35 0.62 -2.06
N ASN A 54 7.96 -0.38 -1.42
CA ASN A 54 7.79 -1.77 -1.78
C ASN A 54 7.43 -2.58 -0.53
N VAL A 55 6.14 -2.85 -0.36
CA VAL A 55 5.59 -3.59 0.77
C VAL A 55 4.93 -4.86 0.27
N SER A 56 5.36 -6.00 0.80
CA SER A 56 4.87 -7.32 0.44
C SER A 56 4.76 -8.23 1.66
N ARG A 57 3.70 -9.04 1.74
CA ARG A 57 3.43 -9.95 2.86
C ARG A 57 3.48 -9.27 4.26
N CYS A 58 3.07 -8.00 4.35
CA CYS A 58 2.98 -7.24 5.60
C CYS A 58 1.52 -6.92 5.97
N THR A 59 0.66 -7.92 6.00
CA THR A 59 -0.82 -7.77 6.06
C THR A 59 -1.37 -7.12 7.34
N LYS A 60 -0.59 -7.03 8.42
CA LYS A 60 -0.99 -6.34 9.67
C LYS A 60 -0.54 -4.87 9.71
N LEU A 61 0.30 -4.44 8.78
CA LEU A 61 0.75 -3.06 8.68
C LEU A 61 -0.30 -2.28 7.89
N LYS A 62 -0.78 -1.17 8.46
CA LYS A 62 -1.57 -0.18 7.73
C LYS A 62 -0.63 0.89 7.21
N LEU A 63 -0.41 0.93 5.90
CA LEU A 63 0.57 1.84 5.32
C LEU A 63 -0.05 3.20 5.03
N PHE A 64 -1.26 3.21 4.44
CA PHE A 64 -1.90 4.43 4.00
C PHE A 64 -3.18 4.75 4.76
N ARG A 65 -3.51 6.03 4.80
CA ARG A 65 -4.86 6.55 4.97
C ARG A 65 -5.13 7.56 3.88
N THR A 66 -6.40 7.90 3.71
CA THR A 66 -6.83 8.92 2.75
C THR A 66 -7.41 10.12 3.49
N LEU A 67 -7.40 11.29 2.87
CA LEU A 67 -7.99 12.50 3.44
C LEU A 67 -9.50 12.35 3.68
N SER A 68 -10.18 11.47 2.92
CA SER A 68 -11.60 11.16 3.11
C SER A 68 -11.87 10.33 4.37
N THR A 69 -10.92 9.51 4.83
CA THR A 69 -11.06 8.69 6.04
C THR A 69 -10.84 9.45 7.35
N THR A 70 -10.52 10.75 7.28
CA THR A 70 -10.22 11.60 8.44
C THR A 70 -11.43 11.87 9.34
N SER A 71 -12.66 11.50 8.93
CA SER A 71 -13.91 11.79 9.67
C SER A 71 -14.46 10.64 10.50
N SER A 72 -13.94 9.41 10.38
CA SER A 72 -14.37 8.32 11.26
C SER A 72 -13.70 8.49 12.61
N ASN A 73 -14.43 9.11 13.53
CA ASN A 73 -14.18 9.01 14.96
C ASN A 73 -14.02 7.51 15.31
N PHE A 74 -12.77 7.05 15.44
CA PHE A 74 -12.46 5.76 16.03
C PHE A 74 -12.96 5.81 17.48
N ARG A 75 -14.19 5.36 17.68
CA ARG A 75 -14.81 5.26 18.99
C ARG A 75 -14.05 4.21 19.80
N ASP A 76 -13.46 4.70 20.88
CA ASP A 76 -13.48 4.10 22.22
C ASP A 76 -12.72 2.78 22.44
N ASP A 77 -11.41 2.77 22.13
CA ASP A 77 -10.46 1.92 22.86
C ASP A 77 -9.03 2.48 22.75
N ARG A 78 -8.62 3.27 23.76
CA ARG A 78 -7.33 4.00 23.80
C ARG A 78 -6.10 3.09 23.71
N HIS A 79 -6.22 1.79 23.98
CA HIS A 79 -5.12 0.83 23.89
C HIS A 79 -4.93 0.23 22.49
N SER A 80 -5.97 0.16 21.65
CA SER A 80 -5.86 -0.33 20.26
C SER A 80 -5.48 0.77 19.27
N LEU A 81 -5.76 2.04 19.60
CA LEU A 81 -5.49 3.21 18.77
C LEU A 81 -4.00 3.58 18.64
N LEU A 82 -3.19 3.23 19.64
CA LEU A 82 -1.76 3.55 19.68
C LEU A 82 -0.89 2.66 18.78
N MET A 83 -1.48 1.62 18.16
CA MET A 83 -0.71 0.54 17.52
C MET A 83 -1.11 0.23 16.06
N GLN A 84 -2.08 0.95 15.50
CA GLN A 84 -2.56 0.72 14.13
C GLN A 84 -2.75 2.02 13.35
N GLN A 85 -1.84 2.97 13.53
CA GLN A 85 -1.89 4.21 12.79
C GLN A 85 -1.29 4.04 11.40
N PRO A 86 -2.00 4.49 10.36
CA PRO A 86 -1.46 4.58 9.01
C PRO A 86 -0.21 5.46 8.97
N LEU A 87 0.82 5.00 8.28
CA LEU A 87 2.11 5.70 8.22
C LEU A 87 2.07 6.94 7.33
N PHE A 88 1.24 6.93 6.28
CA PHE A 88 1.23 7.95 5.25
C PHE A 88 -0.18 8.39 4.88
N VAL A 89 -0.33 9.67 4.54
CA VAL A 89 -1.48 10.17 3.77
C VAL A 89 -1.21 9.89 2.30
N ALA A 90 -2.07 9.09 1.66
CA ALA A 90 -1.91 8.66 0.28
C ALA A 90 -1.77 9.87 -0.67
N GLU A 91 -2.61 10.88 -0.49
CA GLU A 91 -2.66 12.09 -1.32
C GLU A 91 -1.40 12.96 -1.20
N GLU A 92 -0.65 12.86 -0.11
CA GLU A 92 0.58 13.62 0.11
C GLU A 92 1.81 12.87 -0.41
N VAL A 93 1.81 11.54 -0.32
CA VAL A 93 2.99 10.72 -0.60
C VAL A 93 2.98 10.15 -2.01
N ILE A 94 1.87 9.58 -2.48
CA ILE A 94 1.78 8.88 -3.78
C ILE A 94 2.18 9.77 -4.97
N PRO A 95 1.80 11.07 -5.04
CA PRO A 95 2.21 11.95 -6.14
C PRO A 95 3.72 12.11 -6.35
N ASN A 96 4.52 11.73 -5.36
CA ASN A 96 5.98 11.78 -5.42
C ASN A 96 6.64 10.43 -5.67
N LEU A 97 5.87 9.34 -5.72
CA LEU A 97 6.41 8.00 -5.90
C LEU A 97 6.64 7.66 -7.38
N GLU A 98 7.73 6.96 -7.63
CA GLU A 98 8.08 6.33 -8.90
C GLU A 98 7.74 4.83 -8.87
N LEU A 99 7.88 4.20 -7.69
CA LEU A 99 7.55 2.81 -7.42
C LEU A 99 6.58 2.68 -6.25
N LEU A 100 5.45 2.01 -6.48
CA LEU A 100 4.57 1.55 -5.41
C LEU A 100 4.20 0.08 -5.59
N ARG A 101 4.63 -0.75 -4.64
CA ARG A 101 4.05 -2.07 -4.38
C ARG A 101 3.42 -2.07 -3.00
N MET A 102 2.16 -2.48 -2.92
CA MET A 102 1.39 -2.48 -1.69
C MET A 102 0.51 -3.72 -1.56
N VAL A 103 0.00 -3.96 -0.35
CA VAL A 103 -0.90 -5.07 -0.06
C VAL A 103 -2.35 -4.71 -0.37
N HIS A 104 -3.19 -5.73 -0.55
CA HIS A 104 -4.64 -5.62 -0.83
C HIS A 104 -5.37 -4.57 0.02
N ALA A 105 -5.19 -4.58 1.34
CA ALA A 105 -5.91 -3.66 2.23
C ALA A 105 -5.62 -2.17 1.96
N ASP A 106 -4.37 -1.83 1.63
CA ASP A 106 -3.99 -0.46 1.30
C ASP A 106 -4.51 -0.06 -0.09
N ALA A 107 -4.45 -1.00 -1.05
CA ALA A 107 -4.94 -0.78 -2.39
C ALA A 107 -6.45 -0.53 -2.43
N ASP A 108 -7.24 -1.32 -1.70
CA ASP A 108 -8.69 -1.11 -1.57
C ASP A 108 -9.02 0.28 -1.02
N MET A 109 -8.29 0.70 0.01
CA MET A 109 -8.47 2.02 0.63
C MET A 109 -8.14 3.16 -0.35
N ILE A 110 -7.08 3.03 -1.16
CA ILE A 110 -6.70 4.05 -2.13
C ILE A 110 -7.66 4.07 -3.31
N PHE A 111 -8.06 2.91 -3.84
CA PHE A 111 -8.92 2.81 -5.01
C PHE A 111 -10.36 3.24 -4.76
N GLN A 112 -10.81 3.26 -3.51
CA GLN A 112 -12.10 3.86 -3.13
C GLN A 112 -12.11 5.40 -3.22
N THR A 113 -10.95 6.07 -3.33
CA THR A 113 -10.91 7.53 -3.45
C THR A 113 -11.32 7.98 -4.85
N GLN A 114 -12.15 9.03 -4.92
CA GLN A 114 -12.54 9.62 -6.19
C GLN A 114 -11.30 10.18 -6.90
N ASN A 115 -11.15 9.88 -8.20
CA ASN A 115 -10.00 10.30 -9.01
C ASN A 115 -8.64 9.81 -8.48
N SER A 116 -8.60 8.65 -7.82
CA SER A 116 -7.36 8.05 -7.30
C SER A 116 -6.24 7.98 -8.35
N SER A 117 -6.56 7.71 -9.62
CA SER A 117 -5.59 7.71 -10.75
C SER A 117 -4.78 9.00 -10.86
N ALA A 118 -5.35 10.15 -10.49
CA ALA A 118 -4.68 11.44 -10.53
C ALA A 118 -3.52 11.58 -9.51
N LEU A 119 -3.43 10.67 -8.54
CA LEU A 119 -2.32 10.61 -7.58
C LEU A 119 -1.05 10.00 -8.22
N PHE A 120 -1.18 9.16 -9.24
CA PHE A 120 -0.10 8.29 -9.72
C PHE A 120 0.73 8.90 -10.87
N ARG A 121 0.91 10.23 -10.88
CA ARG A 121 1.42 10.98 -12.05
C ARG A 121 2.87 10.69 -12.44
N LYS A 122 3.71 10.31 -11.48
CA LYS A 122 5.14 10.01 -11.68
C LYS A 122 5.44 8.51 -11.68
N MET A 123 4.41 7.68 -11.49
CA MET A 123 4.60 6.27 -11.22
C MET A 123 4.90 5.51 -12.50
N THR A 124 6.01 4.77 -12.49
CA THR A 124 6.42 3.91 -13.61
C THR A 124 6.39 2.44 -13.23
N ILE A 125 6.46 2.14 -11.93
CA ILE A 125 6.44 0.77 -11.41
C ILE A 125 5.31 0.64 -10.41
N PHE A 126 4.38 -0.27 -10.71
CA PHE A 126 3.22 -0.53 -9.88
C PHE A 126 3.16 -2.02 -9.51
N GLY A 127 2.69 -2.33 -8.31
CA GLY A 127 2.42 -3.70 -7.96
C GLY A 127 1.43 -3.92 -6.83
N LEU A 128 0.80 -5.09 -6.88
CA LEU A 128 -0.17 -5.56 -5.92
C LEU A 128 0.29 -6.88 -5.32
N SER A 129 0.15 -6.99 -4.00
CA SER A 129 0.46 -8.20 -3.25
C SER A 129 -0.71 -8.62 -2.37
N CYS A 130 -0.81 -9.91 -2.08
CA CYS A 130 -1.70 -10.43 -1.03
C CYS A 130 -3.20 -10.21 -1.28
N TYR A 131 -3.65 -10.26 -2.54
CA TYR A 131 -5.09 -10.33 -2.84
C TYR A 131 -5.58 -11.76 -2.63
N ASN A 132 -6.11 -12.01 -1.43
CA ASN A 132 -6.69 -13.31 -1.05
C ASN A 132 -8.17 -13.15 -0.65
N SER A 133 -9.04 -12.97 -1.64
CA SER A 133 -10.50 -12.95 -1.47
C SER A 133 -11.15 -14.08 -2.26
N GLU A 134 -12.44 -14.32 -2.07
CA GLU A 134 -13.18 -15.41 -2.76
C GLU A 134 -13.22 -15.20 -4.28
N GLU A 135 -13.40 -13.96 -4.72
CA GLU A 135 -13.40 -13.56 -6.13
C GLU A 135 -12.54 -12.31 -6.35
N PRO A 136 -11.21 -12.43 -6.32
CA PRO A 136 -10.33 -11.29 -6.49
C PRO A 136 -10.43 -10.79 -7.95
N ARG A 137 -10.69 -9.50 -8.10
CA ARG A 137 -10.66 -8.84 -9.40
C ARG A 137 -9.48 -7.91 -9.45
N PHE A 138 -8.59 -8.15 -10.42
CA PHE A 138 -7.51 -7.22 -10.65
C PHE A 138 -8.12 -5.88 -11.08
N PRO A 139 -7.69 -4.73 -10.53
CA PRO A 139 -8.25 -3.43 -10.86
C PRO A 139 -7.75 -2.95 -12.23
N TYR A 140 -8.16 -3.63 -13.31
CA TYR A 140 -7.68 -3.36 -14.66
C TYR A 140 -7.92 -1.92 -15.11
N TRP A 141 -9.05 -1.33 -14.68
CA TRP A 141 -9.39 0.09 -14.89
C TRP A 141 -8.25 1.03 -14.48
N PHE A 142 -7.44 0.67 -13.47
CA PHE A 142 -6.34 1.49 -13.00
C PHE A 142 -5.27 1.66 -14.09
N LEU A 143 -4.94 0.58 -14.79
CA LEU A 143 -3.96 0.60 -15.89
C LEU A 143 -4.49 1.36 -17.11
N GLU A 144 -5.81 1.44 -17.28
CA GLU A 144 -6.43 2.25 -18.34
C GLU A 144 -6.39 3.76 -18.04
N ASN A 145 -6.19 4.15 -16.79
CA ASN A 145 -6.18 5.55 -16.38
C ASN A 145 -4.76 6.06 -16.08
N VAL A 146 -3.83 5.17 -15.73
CA VAL A 146 -2.44 5.51 -15.38
C VAL A 146 -1.48 4.97 -16.44
N HIS A 147 -1.29 5.77 -17.49
CA HIS A 147 -0.52 5.41 -18.68
C HIS A 147 1.01 5.44 -18.52
N THR A 148 1.50 5.95 -17.39
CA THR A 148 2.93 6.06 -17.10
C THR A 148 3.55 4.75 -16.63
N ILE A 149 2.72 3.77 -16.26
CA ILE A 149 3.19 2.48 -15.74
C ILE A 149 3.82 1.67 -16.86
N GLU A 150 5.08 1.30 -16.67
CA GLU A 150 5.85 0.46 -17.59
C GLU A 150 6.14 -0.92 -17.01
N THR A 151 6.11 -1.06 -15.68
CA THR A 151 6.38 -2.33 -15.00
C THR A 151 5.26 -2.68 -14.04
N LEU A 152 4.69 -3.87 -14.20
CA LEU A 152 3.66 -4.41 -13.34
C LEU A 152 4.17 -5.64 -12.57
N TYR A 153 4.02 -5.59 -11.25
CA TYR A 153 4.31 -6.69 -10.34
C TYR A 153 3.03 -7.19 -9.66
N VAL A 154 2.69 -8.46 -9.83
CA VAL A 154 1.57 -9.08 -9.11
C VAL A 154 2.07 -10.31 -8.40
N GLU A 155 1.90 -10.34 -7.08
CA GLU A 155 2.38 -11.47 -6.30
C GLU A 155 1.46 -11.90 -5.18
N TRP A 156 1.58 -13.16 -4.75
CA TRP A 156 0.86 -13.71 -3.60
C TRP A 156 -0.65 -13.43 -3.67
N SER A 157 -1.26 -13.62 -4.83
CA SER A 157 -2.64 -13.20 -5.10
C SER A 157 -3.41 -14.29 -5.82
N CYS A 158 -4.72 -14.43 -5.58
CA CYS A 158 -5.58 -15.42 -6.24
C CYS A 158 -6.26 -14.93 -7.53
N PHE A 159 -5.70 -13.91 -8.19
CA PHE A 159 -6.25 -13.41 -9.46
C PHE A 159 -6.24 -14.51 -10.54
N LYS A 160 -7.41 -14.80 -11.10
CA LYS A 160 -7.54 -15.72 -12.25
C LYS A 160 -7.17 -15.03 -13.57
N THR A 161 -7.49 -13.74 -13.68
CA THR A 161 -7.19 -12.89 -14.82
C THR A 161 -6.70 -11.53 -14.33
N ILE A 162 -5.73 -10.97 -15.05
CA ILE A 162 -5.18 -9.61 -14.78
C ILE A 162 -5.64 -8.63 -15.87
N PHE A 163 -5.70 -9.12 -17.10
CA PHE A 163 -6.19 -8.38 -18.25
C PHE A 163 -7.59 -8.90 -18.60
N GLU A 164 -8.54 -7.99 -18.72
CA GLU A 164 -9.90 -8.33 -19.16
C GLU A 164 -9.98 -8.26 -20.68
N ASP A 165 -10.49 -9.33 -21.31
CA ASP A 165 -10.84 -9.29 -22.73
C ASP A 165 -12.17 -8.55 -22.88
N LYS A 166 -12.11 -7.34 -23.46
CA LYS A 166 -13.31 -6.53 -23.69
C LYS A 166 -14.12 -7.00 -24.90
N GLY A 167 -13.70 -8.05 -25.63
CA GLY A 167 -14.44 -8.62 -26.77
C GLY A 167 -14.57 -7.70 -28.00
N GLU A 168 -14.25 -6.42 -27.84
CA GLU A 168 -14.02 -5.47 -28.91
C GLU A 168 -12.53 -5.47 -29.24
N ILE A 169 -12.21 -5.54 -30.54
CA ILE A 169 -10.91 -5.13 -31.07
C ILE A 169 -10.81 -3.62 -30.82
N SER A 170 -10.63 -3.22 -29.57
CA SER A 170 -10.26 -1.85 -29.26
C SER A 170 -8.83 -1.72 -29.75
N GLU A 171 -8.59 -0.83 -30.72
CA GLU A 171 -7.26 -0.50 -31.24
C GLU A 171 -6.32 0.09 -30.15
N ARG A 172 -6.72 0.05 -28.87
CA ARG A 172 -6.17 0.84 -27.78
C ARG A 172 -6.32 0.15 -26.42
N THR A 173 -5.64 -0.98 -26.24
CA THR A 173 -5.14 -1.29 -24.88
C THR A 173 -3.96 -0.34 -24.62
N HIS A 174 -4.24 0.76 -23.92
CA HIS A 174 -3.30 1.86 -23.69
C HIS A 174 -2.21 1.60 -22.63
N ALA A 175 -2.23 0.44 -21.97
CA ALA A 175 -1.25 0.12 -20.94
C ALA A 175 0.13 -0.12 -21.58
N GLN A 176 1.12 0.72 -21.25
CA GLN A 176 2.47 0.67 -21.82
C GLN A 176 3.39 -0.32 -21.07
N ILE A 177 2.83 -1.44 -20.61
CA ILE A 177 3.57 -2.41 -19.81
C ILE A 177 4.67 -3.04 -20.66
N LYS A 178 5.92 -2.76 -20.31
CA LYS A 178 7.13 -3.35 -20.90
C LYS A 178 7.60 -4.56 -20.10
N ASN A 179 7.40 -4.54 -18.79
CA ASN A 179 7.84 -5.59 -17.88
C ASN A 179 6.66 -6.10 -17.05
N LEU A 180 6.44 -7.42 -17.09
CA LEU A 180 5.41 -8.08 -16.29
C LEU A 180 6.06 -9.17 -15.43
N THR A 181 5.84 -9.10 -14.13
CA THR A 181 6.28 -10.14 -13.19
C THR A 181 5.08 -10.66 -12.41
N LEU A 182 4.83 -11.96 -12.57
CA LEU A 182 3.80 -12.71 -11.86
C LEU A 182 4.49 -13.74 -10.98
N ASN A 183 4.20 -13.72 -9.68
CA ASN A 183 4.85 -14.63 -8.73
C ASN A 183 3.86 -15.14 -7.70
N GLU A 184 3.80 -16.45 -7.46
CA GLU A 184 2.92 -17.03 -6.44
C GLU A 184 1.45 -16.61 -6.63
N LEU A 185 0.96 -16.75 -7.88
CA LEU A 185 -0.46 -16.65 -8.21
C LEU A 185 -1.12 -17.99 -7.91
N LEU A 186 -1.65 -18.12 -6.70
CA LEU A 186 -2.10 -19.39 -6.14
C LEU A 186 -3.62 -19.45 -6.07
N GLU A 187 -4.17 -20.66 -6.06
CA GLU A 187 -5.58 -20.86 -5.69
C GLU A 187 -5.79 -20.47 -4.21
N GLN A 188 -6.98 -19.94 -3.90
CA GLN A 188 -7.33 -19.38 -2.58
C GLN A 188 -6.97 -20.31 -1.40
N ASN A 189 -7.11 -21.62 -1.61
CA ASN A 189 -6.93 -22.65 -0.58
C ASN A 189 -5.47 -22.88 -0.15
N VAL A 190 -4.48 -22.31 -0.85
CA VAL A 190 -3.05 -22.47 -0.51
C VAL A 190 -2.61 -21.49 0.58
N PHE A 191 -3.26 -20.33 0.68
CA PHE A 191 -2.92 -19.29 1.66
C PHE A 191 -3.27 -19.64 3.11
N HIS A 192 -4.00 -20.73 3.36
CA HIS A 192 -4.28 -21.21 4.71
C HIS A 192 -3.26 -22.25 5.22
N ASN A 193 -2.41 -22.79 4.32
CA ASN A 193 -1.56 -23.95 4.60
C ASN A 193 -0.05 -23.65 4.62
N GLU A 194 0.41 -22.43 4.32
CA GLU A 194 1.78 -22.07 4.64
C GLU A 194 1.92 -21.78 6.15
N PRO A 195 2.97 -22.27 6.82
CA PRO A 195 3.27 -21.83 8.17
C PRO A 195 3.79 -20.37 8.10
N TYR A 196 2.92 -19.42 8.46
CA TYR A 196 3.19 -17.98 8.56
C TYR A 196 3.83 -17.57 9.89
#